data_AF-A0A9N8ETQ0-F1
#
_entry.id   AF-A0A9N8ETQ0-F1
#
_cell.length_a   1.000
_cell.length_b   1.000
_cell.length_c   1.000
_cell.angle_alpha   90.00
_cell.angle_beta   90.00
_cell.angle_gamma   90.00
#
_symmetry.space_group_name_H-M   'P 1'
#
loop_
_entity.id
_entity.type
_entity.pdbx_description
1 polymer ?
#
loop_
_entity_poly.entity_id
_entity_poly.type
_entity_poly.pdbx_seq_one_letter_code
_entity_poly.pdbx_strand_id
1 'polypeptide(L)'
;MDQAAADLNNVAVAYLERGDLRRALELFRTALRTTMGELRPAGAPPLVPPPMPPQEQQHQAAGQGPANNDNRQHPRDTKPEFNSPGTPFVHCQGFGIVGTPGSYSPDPLINTTVISTIIIFNLAVVYHLKGLHEKALNESRLHKARSLYVKAHLLLNDAGVSYGSTGNAVVDLLSMAVSNNLAQVSYELSSYDESRAHFDGLIRFALTVVPSRYGDRYVGSIMDQQKSNFLLNAIILHAPNLAPAA
;
A
#
# COMPACT_ATOMS: atom_id res chain seq x y z
N MET A 1 -4.61 18.85 9.28
CA MET A 1 -4.53 17.92 8.13
C MET A 1 -3.31 18.32 7.35
N ASP A 2 -2.39 17.39 7.15
CA ASP A 2 -1.09 17.67 6.58
C ASP A 2 -1.14 17.64 5.04
N GLN A 3 -1.32 18.82 4.44
CA GLN A 3 -1.31 18.99 2.99
C GLN A 3 -0.01 18.47 2.37
N ALA A 4 1.13 18.57 3.08
CA ALA A 4 2.41 18.11 2.57
C ALA A 4 2.44 16.58 2.44
N ALA A 5 1.85 15.84 3.38
CA ALA A 5 1.72 14.38 3.26
C ALA A 5 0.84 13.98 2.07
N ALA A 6 -0.27 14.70 1.84
CA ALA A 6 -1.15 14.46 0.69
C ALA A 6 -0.42 14.72 -0.64
N ASP A 7 0.29 15.84 -0.75
CA ASP A 7 1.05 16.20 -1.95
C ASP A 7 2.15 15.17 -2.25
N LEU A 8 2.93 14.77 -1.23
CA LEU A 8 3.95 13.73 -1.37
C LEU A 8 3.36 12.39 -1.82
N ASN A 9 2.22 11.98 -1.26
CA ASN A 9 1.53 10.77 -1.68
C ASN A 9 1.09 10.86 -3.15
N ASN A 10 0.49 11.98 -3.56
CA ASN A 10 -0.02 12.15 -4.92
C ASN A 10 1.11 12.12 -5.96
N VAL A 11 2.25 12.75 -5.65
CA VAL A 11 3.46 12.65 -6.48
C VAL A 11 3.99 11.22 -6.52
N ALA A 12 3.99 10.51 -5.39
CA ALA A 12 4.42 9.12 -5.33
C ALA A 12 3.52 8.17 -6.15
N VAL A 13 2.20 8.40 -6.16
CA VAL A 13 1.25 7.67 -7.02
C VAL A 13 1.60 7.87 -8.49
N ALA A 14 1.89 9.09 -8.93
CA ALA A 14 2.31 9.34 -10.31
C ALA A 14 3.62 8.60 -10.69
N TYR A 15 4.55 8.42 -9.75
CA TYR A 15 5.75 7.59 -9.97
C TYR A 15 5.43 6.09 -10.00
N LEU A 16 4.52 5.63 -9.14
CA LEU A 16 4.04 4.24 -9.12
C LEU A 16 3.38 3.87 -10.46
N GLU A 17 2.50 4.72 -11.00
CA GLU A 17 1.82 4.51 -12.28
C GLU A 17 2.79 4.46 -13.47
N ARG A 18 3.95 5.12 -13.36
CA ARG A 18 5.04 5.08 -14.35
C ARG A 18 5.98 3.88 -14.17
N GLY A 19 5.78 3.07 -13.15
CA GLY A 19 6.65 1.94 -12.82
C GLY A 19 7.96 2.32 -12.11
N ASP A 20 8.15 3.59 -11.72
CA ASP A 20 9.31 4.02 -10.93
C ASP A 20 9.10 3.70 -9.45
N LEU A 21 9.16 2.40 -9.14
CA LEU A 21 8.93 1.86 -7.80
C LEU A 21 9.96 2.36 -6.77
N ARG A 22 11.14 2.81 -7.22
CA ARG A 22 12.17 3.34 -6.32
C ARG A 22 11.78 4.73 -5.82
N ARG A 23 11.45 5.66 -6.72
CA ARG A 23 11.03 7.01 -6.33
C ARG A 23 9.72 7.00 -5.56
N ALA A 24 8.76 6.18 -6.00
CA ALA A 24 7.49 6.01 -5.29
C ALA A 24 7.72 5.56 -3.83
N LEU A 25 8.60 4.58 -3.61
CA LEU A 25 8.93 4.08 -2.26
C LEU A 25 9.47 5.17 -1.33
N GLU A 26 10.41 5.99 -1.83
CA GLU A 26 11.04 7.05 -1.05
C GLU A 26 10.04 8.14 -0.65
N LEU A 27 9.15 8.52 -1.57
CA LEU A 27 8.12 9.52 -1.34
C LEU A 27 7.02 9.01 -0.39
N PHE A 28 6.51 7.78 -0.56
CA PHE A 28 5.53 7.21 0.38
C PHE A 28 6.08 7.09 1.81
N ARG A 29 7.34 6.68 1.97
CA ARG A 29 8.01 6.67 3.28
C ARG A 29 8.16 8.06 3.90
N THR A 30 8.31 9.09 3.06
CA THR A 30 8.39 10.47 3.53
C THR A 30 7.02 10.96 3.94
N ALA A 31 5.99 10.77 3.10
CA ALA A 31 4.60 11.08 3.42
C ALA A 31 4.15 10.43 4.75
N LEU A 32 4.46 9.15 4.96
CA LEU A 32 4.13 8.44 6.21
C LEU A 32 4.87 9.02 7.43
N ARG A 33 6.12 9.44 7.27
CA ARG A 33 6.85 10.10 8.37
C ARG A 33 6.26 11.45 8.70
N THR A 34 5.80 12.21 7.71
CA THR A 34 5.15 13.50 7.94
C THR A 34 3.85 13.32 8.72
N THR A 35 3.00 12.35 8.36
CA THR A 35 1.76 12.06 9.13
C THR A 35 2.04 11.60 10.56
N MET A 36 3.11 10.83 10.79
CA MET A 36 3.51 10.39 12.14
C MET A 36 4.20 11.48 12.98
N GLY A 37 4.89 12.42 12.33
CA GLY A 37 5.62 13.50 12.99
C GLY A 37 4.68 14.45 13.75
N GLU A 38 3.49 14.71 13.19
CA GLU A 38 2.46 15.53 13.84
C GLU A 38 1.79 14.84 15.03
N LEU A 39 1.76 13.50 15.07
CA LEU A 39 1.22 12.75 16.21
C LEU A 39 2.12 12.82 17.45
N ARG A 40 3.37 13.29 17.31
CA ARG A 40 4.19 13.61 18.48
C ARG A 40 3.67 14.91 19.09
N PRO A 41 3.10 14.90 20.31
CA PRO A 41 2.63 16.12 20.95
C PRO A 41 3.81 17.09 21.04
N ALA A 42 3.58 18.34 20.61
CA ALA A 42 4.58 19.41 20.49
C ALA A 42 5.27 19.83 21.81
N GLY A 43 5.11 19.07 22.89
CA GLY A 43 5.67 19.34 24.22
C GLY A 43 6.28 18.15 24.93
N ALA A 44 6.49 17.00 24.27
CA ALA A 44 7.27 15.93 24.89
C ALA A 44 8.74 16.37 24.98
N PRO A 45 9.31 16.56 26.19
CA PRO A 45 10.70 16.95 26.32
C PRO A 45 11.61 15.90 25.66
N PRO A 46 12.73 16.31 25.05
CA PRO A 46 13.69 15.37 24.50
C PRO A 46 14.07 14.38 25.60
N LEU A 47 13.84 13.08 25.35
CA LEU A 47 14.38 12.02 26.17
C LEU A 47 15.89 12.20 26.16
N VAL A 48 16.44 12.74 27.25
CA VAL A 48 17.87 12.87 27.45
C VAL A 48 18.45 11.47 27.27
N PRO A 49 19.30 11.23 26.26
CA PRO A 49 19.88 9.92 26.07
C PRO A 49 20.66 9.55 27.34
N PRO A 50 20.53 8.31 27.84
CA PRO A 50 21.32 7.86 28.97
C PRO A 50 22.82 8.05 28.65
N PRO A 51 23.64 8.43 29.64
CA PRO A 51 25.06 8.69 29.42
C PRO A 51 25.73 7.48 28.77
N MET A 52 26.34 7.73 27.61
CA MET A 52 27.07 6.73 26.85
C MET A 52 28.25 6.20 27.68
N PRO A 53 28.46 4.87 27.77
CA PRO A 53 29.69 4.34 28.34
C PRO A 53 30.90 4.76 27.47
N PRO A 54 32.11 4.88 28.07
CA PRO A 54 33.30 5.33 27.37
C PRO A 54 33.63 4.41 26.18
N GLN A 55 33.72 4.98 24.97
CA GLN A 55 34.17 4.26 23.79
C GLN A 55 35.70 4.13 23.81
N GLU A 56 36.19 2.90 23.89
CA GLU A 56 37.60 2.56 23.65
C GLU A 56 37.96 2.83 22.18
N GLN A 57 39.02 3.61 21.99
CA GLN A 57 39.59 3.96 20.69
C GLN A 57 40.32 2.75 20.08
N GLN A 58 39.71 2.09 19.09
CA GLN A 58 40.41 1.13 18.24
C GLN A 58 40.93 1.78 16.95
N HIS A 59 42.23 1.57 16.73
CA HIS A 59 43.05 2.13 15.68
C HIS A 59 42.66 1.68 14.27
N GLN A 60 42.80 2.61 13.32
CA GLN A 60 42.69 2.44 11.88
C GLN A 60 43.92 1.74 11.29
N ALA A 61 43.69 0.85 10.32
CA ALA A 61 44.71 0.43 9.35
C ALA A 61 44.20 0.70 7.92
N ALA A 62 44.99 1.45 7.17
CA ALA A 62 44.71 1.91 5.82
C ALA A 62 45.04 0.84 4.78
N GLY A 63 44.18 0.71 3.76
CA GLY A 63 44.45 -0.05 2.54
C GLY A 63 43.81 0.68 1.35
N GLN A 64 44.65 1.39 0.58
CA GLN A 64 44.28 2.07 -0.66
C GLN A 64 44.34 1.09 -1.84
N GLY A 65 43.30 1.06 -2.67
CA GLY A 65 43.27 0.37 -3.96
C GLY A 65 42.70 1.30 -5.05
N PRO A 66 43.26 1.32 -6.27
CA PRO A 66 42.94 2.32 -7.28
C PRO A 66 41.62 2.05 -8.02
N ALA A 67 40.89 3.14 -8.28
CA ALA A 67 39.64 3.20 -9.02
C ALA A 67 39.89 3.17 -10.54
N ASN A 68 39.25 2.21 -11.22
CA ASN A 68 39.14 2.20 -12.68
C ASN A 68 37.82 2.86 -13.06
N ASN A 69 37.95 3.92 -13.86
CA ASN A 69 36.89 4.84 -14.25
C ASN A 69 36.43 4.46 -15.66
N ASP A 70 35.33 3.72 -15.79
CA ASP A 70 34.77 3.35 -17.09
C ASP A 70 33.41 4.03 -17.29
N ASN A 71 33.47 5.13 -18.02
CA ASN A 71 32.40 6.06 -18.30
C ASN A 71 31.70 5.62 -19.59
N ARG A 72 30.58 4.90 -19.49
CA ARG A 72 29.69 4.61 -20.62
C ARG A 72 28.32 5.22 -20.39
N GLN A 73 28.13 6.40 -20.99
CA GLN A 73 26.83 7.01 -21.24
C GLN A 73 26.04 6.13 -22.22
N HIS A 74 24.92 5.57 -21.77
CA HIS A 74 23.85 5.07 -22.63
C HIS A 74 22.60 5.93 -22.40
N PRO A 75 22.12 6.69 -23.39
CA PRO A 75 20.76 7.18 -23.39
C PRO A 75 19.87 6.07 -23.97
N ARG A 76 19.11 5.40 -23.10
CA ARG A 76 17.95 4.62 -23.52
C ARG A 76 16.73 5.13 -22.77
N ASP A 77 16.08 6.12 -23.39
CA ASP A 77 14.66 6.39 -23.21
C ASP A 77 13.85 5.22 -23.81
N THR A 78 13.94 4.05 -23.19
CA THR A 78 12.91 3.03 -23.35
C THR A 78 11.81 3.39 -22.36
N LYS A 79 10.68 3.91 -22.88
CA LYS A 79 9.43 3.96 -22.11
C LYS A 79 9.22 2.58 -21.47
N PRO A 80 9.13 2.46 -20.14
CA PRO A 80 8.81 1.19 -19.52
C PRO A 80 7.38 0.83 -19.94
N GLU A 81 7.23 -0.11 -20.87
CA GLU A 81 5.98 -0.81 -21.10
C GLU A 81 5.71 -1.65 -19.85
N PHE A 82 5.08 -1.03 -18.85
CA PHE A 82 4.62 -1.69 -17.62
C PHE A 82 3.35 -2.54 -17.88
N ASN A 83 3.16 -3.00 -19.11
CA ASN A 83 2.23 -4.06 -19.46
C ASN A 83 2.99 -5.39 -19.49
N SER A 84 3.71 -5.71 -18.42
CA SER A 84 4.05 -7.11 -18.19
C SER A 84 2.73 -7.83 -17.87
N PRO A 85 2.32 -8.86 -18.63
CA PRO A 85 1.06 -9.58 -18.44
C PRO A 85 1.00 -10.40 -17.14
N GLY A 86 1.80 -10.05 -16.13
CA GLY A 86 2.28 -10.98 -15.12
C GLY A 86 1.46 -11.08 -13.83
N THR A 87 0.56 -10.14 -13.51
CA THR A 87 -0.13 -10.17 -12.20
C THR A 87 -1.58 -9.65 -12.30
N PRO A 88 -2.46 -10.32 -13.08
CA PRO A 88 -3.80 -9.80 -13.41
C PRO A 88 -4.70 -9.52 -12.20
N PHE A 89 -4.33 -10.04 -11.02
CA PHE A 89 -5.16 -9.99 -9.82
C PHE A 89 -4.73 -8.94 -8.78
N VAL A 90 -3.55 -8.32 -8.94
CA VAL A 90 -3.10 -7.26 -8.03
C VAL A 90 -3.78 -5.95 -8.39
N HIS A 91 -4.47 -5.33 -7.44
CA HIS A 91 -4.89 -3.94 -7.62
C HIS A 91 -3.68 -3.03 -7.40
N CYS A 92 -3.06 -2.62 -8.50
CA CYS A 92 -1.82 -1.85 -8.50
C CYS A 92 -2.03 -0.33 -8.61
N GLN A 93 -3.28 0.14 -8.79
CA GLN A 93 -3.57 1.56 -8.86
C GLN A 93 -3.41 2.20 -7.48
N GLY A 94 -2.61 3.26 -7.42
CA GLY A 94 -2.43 4.03 -6.20
C GLY A 94 -3.63 4.95 -5.93
N PHE A 95 -3.92 5.18 -4.66
CA PHE A 95 -4.95 6.13 -4.25
C PHE A 95 -4.36 7.52 -4.04
N GLY A 96 -4.90 8.49 -4.78
CA GLY A 96 -4.68 9.91 -4.48
C GLY A 96 -5.39 10.33 -3.20
N ILE A 97 -4.85 11.35 -2.53
CA ILE A 97 -5.45 11.98 -1.36
C ILE A 97 -6.02 13.34 -1.77
N VAL A 98 -7.30 13.55 -1.47
CA VAL A 98 -7.93 14.86 -1.51
C VAL A 98 -7.53 15.62 -0.24
N GLY A 99 -6.86 16.76 -0.39
CA GLY A 99 -6.35 17.60 0.71
C GLY A 99 -7.41 18.37 1.50
N THR A 100 -8.68 18.31 1.08
CA THR A 100 -9.77 19.05 1.73
C THR A 100 -10.15 18.40 3.07
N PRO A 101 -10.21 19.17 4.17
CA PRO A 101 -10.69 18.68 5.46
C PRO A 101 -12.09 18.08 5.34
N GLY A 102 -12.31 16.92 5.95
CA GLY A 102 -13.62 16.27 5.94
C GLY A 102 -13.93 15.43 4.70
N SER A 103 -12.99 15.28 3.75
CA SER A 103 -13.21 14.52 2.51
C SER A 103 -13.62 13.06 2.74
N TYR A 104 -13.18 12.45 3.85
CA TYR A 104 -13.47 11.04 4.16
C TYR A 104 -14.45 10.89 5.33
N SER A 105 -14.34 11.74 6.34
CA SER A 105 -15.21 11.75 7.52
C SER A 105 -15.26 13.15 8.11
N PRO A 106 -16.40 13.61 8.66
CA PRO A 106 -16.46 14.85 9.43
C PRO A 106 -15.59 14.82 10.69
N ASP A 107 -15.27 13.62 11.20
CA ASP A 107 -14.35 13.45 12.32
C ASP A 107 -12.89 13.57 11.84
N PRO A 108 -12.12 14.56 12.33
CA PRO A 108 -10.72 14.77 11.94
C PRO A 108 -9.81 13.58 12.23
N LEU A 109 -10.06 12.80 13.30
CA LEU A 109 -9.26 11.64 13.67
C LEU A 109 -9.49 10.48 12.69
N ILE A 110 -10.75 10.23 12.34
CA ILE A 110 -11.10 9.25 11.30
C ILE A 110 -10.49 9.67 9.97
N ASN A 111 -10.60 10.95 9.60
CA ASN A 111 -10.04 11.47 8.35
C ASN A 111 -8.51 11.28 8.29
N THR A 112 -7.79 11.53 9.41
CA THR A 112 -6.34 11.30 9.53
C THR A 112 -5.98 9.82 9.44
N THR A 113 -6.82 8.95 10.01
CA THR A 113 -6.65 7.50 9.95
C THR A 113 -6.83 6.96 8.53
N VAL A 114 -7.83 7.44 7.78
CA VAL A 114 -8.03 7.08 6.37
C VAL A 114 -6.86 7.54 5.51
N ILE A 115 -6.36 8.77 5.70
CA ILE A 115 -5.17 9.29 4.99
C ILE A 115 -3.95 8.40 5.25
N SER A 116 -3.71 8.06 6.52
CA SER A 116 -2.58 7.20 6.89
C SER A 116 -2.72 5.81 6.27
N THR A 117 -3.95 5.28 6.23
CA THR A 117 -4.28 4.01 5.56
C THR A 117 -3.96 4.07 4.08
N ILE A 118 -4.35 5.14 3.37
CA ILE A 118 -4.05 5.33 1.94
C ILE A 118 -2.53 5.27 1.69
N ILE A 119 -1.75 6.01 2.48
CA ILE A 119 -0.28 6.03 2.34
C ILE A 119 0.32 4.64 2.60
N ILE A 120 -0.14 3.95 3.64
CA ILE A 120 0.32 2.60 3.98
C ILE A 120 -0.05 1.59 2.89
N PHE A 121 -1.27 1.68 2.35
CA PHE A 121 -1.73 0.84 1.24
C PHE A 121 -0.85 1.05 0.00
N ASN A 122 -0.65 2.30 -0.42
CA ASN A 122 0.18 2.60 -1.59
C ASN A 122 1.63 2.13 -1.40
N LEU A 123 2.18 2.28 -0.18
CA LEU A 123 3.49 1.74 0.18
C LEU A 123 3.52 0.21 0.09
N ALA A 124 2.46 -0.47 0.53
CA ALA A 124 2.32 -1.92 0.42
C ALA A 124 2.28 -2.39 -1.03
N VAL A 125 1.58 -1.67 -1.91
CA VAL A 125 1.55 -1.93 -3.37
C VAL A 125 2.97 -1.91 -3.95
N VAL A 126 3.78 -0.90 -3.59
CA VAL A 126 5.17 -0.83 -4.06
C VAL A 126 5.98 -2.06 -3.62
N TYR A 127 5.88 -2.49 -2.36
CA TYR A 127 6.57 -3.71 -1.91
C TYR A 127 6.04 -4.96 -2.59
N HIS A 128 4.72 -5.04 -2.83
CA HIS A 128 4.08 -6.16 -3.49
C HIS A 128 4.63 -6.32 -4.92
N LEU A 129 4.56 -5.26 -5.73
CA LEU A 129 5.09 -5.26 -7.10
C LEU A 129 6.59 -5.58 -7.15
N LYS A 130 7.37 -4.99 -6.23
CA LYS A 130 8.80 -5.29 -6.09
C LYS A 130 9.08 -6.72 -5.67
N GLY A 131 8.17 -7.37 -4.95
CA GLY A 131 8.24 -8.78 -4.56
C GLY A 131 7.73 -9.74 -5.64
N LEU A 132 7.05 -9.25 -6.68
CA LEU A 132 6.66 -10.04 -7.85
C LEU A 132 7.74 -9.99 -8.94
N HIS A 133 8.48 -8.89 -9.05
CA HIS A 133 9.47 -8.69 -10.12
C HIS A 133 10.90 -9.19 -9.79
N GLU A 134 11.34 -9.24 -8.54
CA GLU A 134 12.76 -9.42 -8.19
C GLU A 134 13.07 -10.77 -7.51
N LYS A 135 13.24 -11.84 -8.30
CA LYS A 135 13.40 -13.25 -7.86
C LYS A 135 14.25 -13.49 -6.60
N ALA A 136 15.35 -12.76 -6.41
CA ALA A 136 16.28 -12.97 -5.29
C ALA A 136 15.76 -12.50 -3.92
N LEU A 137 14.79 -11.58 -3.86
CA LEU A 137 14.30 -10.97 -2.61
C LEU A 137 12.77 -11.02 -2.48
N ASN A 138 12.09 -11.79 -3.34
CA ASN A 138 10.64 -11.82 -3.47
C ASN A 138 9.94 -12.00 -2.11
N GLU A 139 10.29 -13.04 -1.37
CA GLU A 139 9.57 -13.44 -0.15
C GLU A 139 9.61 -12.37 0.94
N SER A 140 10.79 -11.80 1.23
CA SER A 140 10.93 -10.73 2.25
C SER A 140 10.07 -9.49 1.94
N ARG A 141 9.92 -9.15 0.66
CA ARG A 141 9.14 -8.01 0.19
C ARG A 141 7.65 -8.31 0.22
N LEU A 142 7.26 -9.53 -0.15
CA LEU A 142 5.87 -9.99 -0.03
C LEU A 142 5.44 -10.03 1.44
N HIS A 143 6.27 -10.51 2.37
CA HIS A 143 5.98 -10.42 3.81
C HIS A 143 5.85 -8.97 4.28
N LYS A 144 6.70 -8.07 3.78
CA LYS A 144 6.60 -6.65 4.11
C LYS A 144 5.30 -6.03 3.58
N ALA A 145 4.92 -6.35 2.33
CA ALA A 145 3.66 -5.93 1.73
C ALA A 145 2.47 -6.44 2.55
N ARG A 146 2.43 -7.74 2.87
CA ARG A 146 1.40 -8.34 3.74
C ARG A 146 1.29 -7.62 5.08
N SER A 147 2.42 -7.40 5.77
CA SER A 147 2.42 -6.69 7.05
C SER A 147 1.84 -5.27 6.94
N LEU A 148 2.12 -4.55 5.85
CA LEU A 148 1.57 -3.21 5.62
C LEU A 148 0.08 -3.26 5.30
N TYR A 149 -0.38 -4.20 4.47
CA TYR A 149 -1.81 -4.34 4.21
C TYR A 149 -2.61 -4.73 5.45
N VAL A 150 -2.07 -5.62 6.31
CA VAL A 150 -2.70 -5.95 7.61
C VAL A 150 -2.85 -4.69 8.46
N LYS A 151 -1.83 -3.84 8.53
CA LYS A 151 -1.91 -2.56 9.25
C LYS A 151 -2.96 -1.62 8.64
N ALA A 152 -3.02 -1.53 7.31
CA ALA A 152 -4.04 -0.74 6.63
C ALA A 152 -5.46 -1.24 6.98
N HIS A 153 -5.66 -2.56 6.97
CA HIS A 153 -6.93 -3.17 7.36
C HIS A 153 -7.31 -2.89 8.82
N LEU A 154 -6.35 -3.02 9.75
CA LEU A 154 -6.57 -2.70 11.17
C LEU A 154 -6.93 -1.23 11.38
N LEU A 155 -6.24 -0.30 10.71
CA LEU A 155 -6.58 1.13 10.80
C LEU A 155 -7.97 1.45 10.27
N LEU A 156 -8.41 0.78 9.20
CA LEU A 156 -9.79 0.91 8.70
C LEU A 156 -10.80 0.41 9.74
N ASN A 157 -10.55 -0.74 10.35
CA ASN A 157 -11.41 -1.27 11.42
C ASN A 157 -11.46 -0.32 12.62
N ASP A 158 -10.33 0.23 13.06
CA ASP A 158 -10.23 1.20 14.15
C ASP A 158 -10.95 2.52 13.81
N ALA A 159 -11.00 2.89 12.52
CA ALA A 159 -11.77 4.02 12.02
C ALA A 159 -13.29 3.74 11.90
N GLY A 160 -13.75 2.55 12.31
CA GLY A 160 -15.16 2.14 12.24
C GLY A 160 -15.57 1.51 10.91
N VAL A 161 -14.64 1.30 9.97
CA VAL A 161 -14.88 0.64 8.68
C VAL A 161 -14.81 -0.87 8.88
N SER A 162 -15.84 -1.44 9.49
CA SER A 162 -15.81 -2.83 9.96
C SER A 162 -16.43 -3.80 8.96
N TYR A 163 -17.76 -3.79 8.81
CA TYR A 163 -18.49 -4.87 8.14
C TYR A 163 -19.32 -4.44 6.93
N GLY A 164 -19.32 -3.16 6.58
CA GLY A 164 -20.11 -2.69 5.46
C GLY A 164 -19.69 -1.36 4.89
N SER A 165 -20.29 -1.04 3.75
CA SER A 165 -20.15 0.23 3.05
C SER A 165 -20.41 1.40 3.99
N THR A 166 -19.46 2.32 4.00
CA THR A 166 -19.47 3.55 4.79
C THR A 166 -20.32 4.65 4.14
N GLY A 167 -20.71 4.45 2.87
CA GLY A 167 -21.28 5.51 2.04
C GLY A 167 -20.24 6.50 1.50
N ASN A 168 -18.96 6.33 1.83
CA ASN A 168 -17.86 7.07 1.21
C ASN A 168 -17.17 6.19 0.17
N ALA A 169 -17.26 6.58 -1.11
CA ALA A 169 -16.75 5.78 -2.23
C ALA A 169 -15.25 5.48 -2.12
N VAL A 170 -14.43 6.43 -1.64
CA VAL A 170 -12.98 6.23 -1.52
C VAL A 170 -12.65 5.22 -0.42
N VAL A 171 -13.32 5.33 0.73
CA VAL A 171 -13.10 4.42 1.87
C VAL A 171 -13.57 3.00 1.53
N ASP A 172 -14.71 2.87 0.86
CA ASP A 172 -15.24 1.58 0.42
C ASP A 172 -14.33 0.93 -0.64
N LEU A 173 -13.86 1.73 -1.61
CA LEU A 173 -12.93 1.26 -2.63
C LEU A 173 -11.59 0.82 -2.03
N LEU A 174 -11.05 1.60 -1.10
CA LEU A 174 -9.83 1.28 -0.38
C LEU A 174 -9.96 -0.02 0.43
N SER A 175 -11.11 -0.23 1.09
CA SER A 175 -11.38 -1.44 1.87
C SER A 175 -11.42 -2.70 0.98
N MET A 176 -12.05 -2.61 -0.19
CA MET A 176 -12.03 -3.68 -1.18
C MET A 176 -10.61 -3.92 -1.72
N ALA A 177 -9.87 -2.87 -2.05
CA ALA A 177 -8.50 -2.97 -2.57
C ALA A 177 -7.53 -3.59 -1.55
N VAL A 178 -7.61 -3.21 -0.27
CA VAL A 178 -6.82 -3.80 0.82
C VAL A 178 -7.12 -5.30 0.94
N SER A 179 -8.40 -5.69 0.92
CA SER A 179 -8.81 -7.10 1.06
C SER A 179 -8.37 -7.95 -0.14
N ASN A 180 -8.54 -7.43 -1.36
CA ASN A 180 -8.06 -8.08 -2.59
C ASN A 180 -6.54 -8.30 -2.55
N ASN A 181 -5.77 -7.27 -2.19
CA ASN A 181 -4.32 -7.38 -2.19
C ASN A 181 -3.78 -8.20 -1.02
N LEU A 182 -4.47 -8.23 0.13
CA LEU A 182 -4.19 -9.18 1.23
C LEU A 182 -4.39 -10.62 0.78
N ALA A 183 -5.50 -10.89 0.10
CA ALA A 183 -5.78 -12.22 -0.41
C ALA A 183 -4.71 -12.64 -1.42
N GLN A 184 -4.35 -11.76 -2.36
CA GLN A 184 -3.33 -12.03 -3.36
C GLN A 184 -1.95 -12.26 -2.73
N VAL A 185 -1.47 -11.35 -1.86
CA VAL A 185 -0.13 -11.52 -1.26
C VAL A 185 -0.05 -12.77 -0.39
N SER A 186 -1.16 -13.17 0.24
CA SER A 186 -1.23 -14.43 1.00
C SER A 186 -1.17 -15.65 0.08
N TYR A 187 -1.81 -15.58 -1.09
CA TYR A 187 -1.70 -16.62 -2.13
C TYR A 187 -0.27 -16.77 -2.63
N GLU A 188 0.41 -15.66 -2.93
CA GLU A 188 1.82 -15.64 -3.37
C GLU A 188 2.80 -16.16 -2.31
N LEU A 189 2.43 -16.04 -1.02
CA LEU A 189 3.15 -16.59 0.12
C LEU A 189 2.69 -18.02 0.49
N SER A 190 1.97 -18.71 -0.40
CA SER A 190 1.43 -20.07 -0.20
C SER A 190 0.56 -20.24 1.06
N SER A 191 0.00 -19.14 1.57
CA SER A 191 -0.90 -19.10 2.73
C SER A 191 -2.36 -19.14 2.26
N TYR A 192 -2.76 -20.24 1.63
CA TYR A 192 -4.01 -20.35 0.87
C TYR A 192 -5.27 -20.21 1.74
N ASP A 193 -5.27 -20.72 2.97
CA ASP A 193 -6.41 -20.58 3.88
C ASP A 193 -6.65 -19.11 4.28
N GLU A 194 -5.57 -18.36 4.53
CA GLU A 194 -5.64 -16.93 4.82
C GLU A 194 -6.09 -16.13 3.59
N SER A 195 -5.57 -16.49 2.40
CA SER A 195 -6.02 -15.92 1.13
C SER A 195 -7.53 -16.09 0.94
N ARG A 196 -8.06 -17.30 1.17
CA ARG A 196 -9.49 -17.60 1.08
C ARG A 196 -10.31 -16.79 2.09
N ALA A 197 -9.86 -16.71 3.34
CA ALA A 197 -10.55 -15.93 4.36
C ALA A 197 -10.65 -14.44 3.99
N HIS A 198 -9.61 -13.88 3.37
CA HIS A 198 -9.63 -12.49 2.87
C HIS A 198 -10.56 -12.32 1.68
N PHE A 199 -10.63 -13.28 0.74
CA PHE A 199 -11.61 -13.24 -0.34
C PHE A 199 -13.06 -13.36 0.14
N ASP A 200 -13.33 -14.22 1.13
CA ASP A 200 -14.65 -14.30 1.76
C ASP A 200 -15.05 -12.96 2.40
N GLY A 201 -14.10 -12.30 3.08
CA GLY A 201 -14.27 -10.96 3.62
C GLY A 201 -14.56 -9.91 2.54
N LEU A 202 -13.78 -9.93 1.46
CA LEU A 202 -13.97 -9.05 0.29
C LEU A 202 -15.35 -9.21 -0.33
N ILE A 203 -15.79 -10.46 -0.56
CA ILE A 203 -17.11 -10.74 -1.14
C ILE A 203 -18.22 -10.20 -0.23
N ARG A 204 -18.16 -10.48 1.08
CA ARG A 204 -19.14 -9.96 2.04
C ARG A 204 -19.19 -8.44 2.04
N PHE A 205 -18.04 -7.77 2.10
CA PHE A 205 -17.97 -6.31 2.07
C PHE A 205 -18.51 -5.74 0.75
N ALA A 206 -18.08 -6.28 -0.39
CA ALA A 206 -18.51 -5.84 -1.71
C ALA A 206 -20.04 -5.95 -1.90
N LEU A 207 -20.69 -6.97 -1.31
CA LEU A 207 -22.16 -7.09 -1.33
C LEU A 207 -22.88 -5.96 -0.59
N THR A 208 -22.23 -5.32 0.38
CA THR A 208 -22.78 -4.16 1.09
C THR A 208 -22.62 -2.84 0.33
N VAL A 209 -21.72 -2.79 -0.67
CA VAL A 209 -21.49 -1.60 -1.51
C VAL A 209 -22.66 -1.44 -2.48
N VAL A 210 -23.39 -0.33 -2.31
CA VAL A 210 -24.54 0.05 -3.14
C VAL A 210 -24.20 1.32 -3.91
N PRO A 211 -23.87 1.22 -5.22
CA PRO A 211 -23.44 2.36 -6.04
C PRO A 211 -24.34 3.60 -6.00
N SER A 212 -25.66 3.41 -5.89
CA SER A 212 -26.64 4.51 -5.86
C SER A 212 -26.59 5.34 -4.57
N ARG A 213 -25.90 4.89 -3.51
CA ARG A 213 -25.79 5.62 -2.24
C ARG A 213 -24.77 6.76 -2.25
N TYR A 214 -23.88 6.81 -3.24
CA TYR A 214 -22.80 7.82 -3.30
C TYR A 214 -23.26 9.20 -3.78
N GLY A 215 -24.53 9.37 -4.16
CA GLY A 215 -25.10 10.66 -4.58
C GLY A 215 -24.66 11.15 -5.97
N ASP A 216 -23.61 10.56 -6.55
CA ASP A 216 -23.10 10.86 -7.89
C ASP A 216 -23.17 9.62 -8.80
N ARG A 217 -23.83 9.75 -9.96
CA ARG A 217 -24.04 8.65 -10.91
C ARG A 217 -22.74 8.15 -11.54
N TYR A 218 -21.79 9.05 -11.81
CA TYR A 218 -20.50 8.70 -12.39
C TYR A 218 -19.65 7.93 -11.37
N VAL A 219 -19.58 8.42 -10.12
CA VAL A 219 -18.91 7.72 -9.01
C VAL A 219 -19.54 6.35 -8.79
N GLY A 220 -20.88 6.26 -8.78
CA GLY A 220 -21.59 4.99 -8.70
C GLY A 220 -21.19 4.00 -9.80
N SER A 221 -21.13 4.45 -11.06
CA SER A 221 -20.71 3.61 -12.17
C SER A 221 -19.28 3.08 -12.03
N ILE A 222 -18.35 3.93 -11.58
CA ILE A 222 -16.96 3.51 -11.33
C ILE A 222 -16.90 2.48 -10.21
N MET A 223 -17.63 2.72 -9.12
CA MET A 223 -17.67 1.81 -7.98
C MET A 223 -18.25 0.44 -8.36
N ASP A 224 -19.28 0.40 -9.21
CA ASP A 224 -19.87 -0.85 -9.70
C ASP A 224 -18.89 -1.64 -10.58
N GLN A 225 -18.14 -0.94 -11.44
CA GLN A 225 -17.09 -1.55 -12.25
C GLN A 225 -15.95 -2.10 -11.39
N GLN A 226 -15.44 -1.33 -10.43
CA GLN A 226 -14.36 -1.77 -9.54
C GLN A 226 -14.80 -2.94 -8.68
N LYS A 227 -16.01 -2.89 -8.11
CA LYS A 227 -16.64 -3.99 -7.38
C LYS A 227 -16.68 -5.27 -8.23
N SER A 228 -17.11 -5.17 -9.49
CA SER A 228 -17.16 -6.31 -10.41
C SER A 228 -15.77 -6.90 -10.66
N ASN A 229 -14.75 -6.06 -10.85
CA ASN A 229 -13.36 -6.50 -11.03
C ASN A 229 -12.82 -7.23 -9.79
N PHE A 230 -13.07 -6.71 -8.58
CA PHE A 230 -12.67 -7.36 -7.34
C PHE A 230 -13.36 -8.71 -7.11
N LEU A 231 -14.66 -8.79 -7.40
CA LEU A 231 -15.41 -10.03 -7.31
C LEU A 231 -14.93 -11.06 -8.32
N LEU A 232 -14.55 -10.64 -9.53
CA LEU A 232 -13.96 -11.53 -10.53
C LEU A 232 -12.63 -12.11 -10.05
N ASN A 233 -11.74 -11.28 -9.49
CA ASN A 233 -10.48 -11.75 -8.89
C ASN A 233 -10.74 -12.77 -7.78
N ALA A 234 -11.69 -12.47 -6.89
CA ALA A 234 -12.09 -13.38 -5.84
C ALA A 234 -12.58 -14.72 -6.42
N ILE A 235 -13.47 -14.72 -7.41
CA ILE A 235 -13.97 -15.96 -8.02
C ILE A 235 -12.85 -16.78 -8.67
N ILE A 236 -11.93 -16.14 -9.37
CA ILE A 236 -10.84 -16.83 -10.07
C ILE A 236 -9.85 -17.47 -9.10
N LEU A 237 -9.49 -16.76 -8.02
CA LEU A 237 -8.45 -17.20 -7.07
C LEU A 237 -8.97 -17.96 -5.86
N HIS A 238 -10.27 -17.83 -5.55
CA HIS A 238 -10.93 -18.63 -4.52
C HIS A 238 -11.05 -20.09 -4.96
N ALA A 239 -11.11 -20.35 -6.27
CA ALA A 239 -10.92 -21.67 -6.86
C ALA A 239 -9.41 -21.96 -7.01
N PRO A 240 -8.89 -23.10 -6.48
CA PRO A 240 -9.49 -24.40 -6.71
C PRO A 240 -9.54 -25.31 -5.47
N ASN A 241 -10.72 -25.86 -5.20
CA ASN A 241 -10.78 -27.24 -4.70
C ASN A 241 -10.27 -28.12 -5.85
N LEU A 242 -8.95 -28.24 -6.00
CA LEU A 242 -8.40 -29.39 -6.71
C LEU A 242 -8.96 -30.59 -5.97
N ALA A 243 -9.82 -31.36 -6.64
CA ALA A 243 -10.25 -32.65 -6.12
C ALA A 243 -8.98 -33.37 -5.63
N PRO A 244 -8.97 -33.92 -4.40
CA PRO A 244 -7.82 -34.67 -3.93
C PRO A 244 -7.48 -35.68 -5.02
N ALA A 245 -6.25 -35.63 -5.53
CA ALA A 245 -5.79 -36.61 -6.50
C ALA A 245 -6.00 -37.99 -5.87
N ALA A 246 -6.98 -38.72 -6.40
CA ALA A 246 -7.37 -40.04 -5.92
C ALA A 246 -6.33 -41.09 -6.30
#